data_AF-A0A3Q9GIW0-F1
#
_entry.id   AF-A0A3Q9GIW0-F1
#
_cell.length_a   1.000
_cell.length_b   1.000
_cell.length_c   1.000
_cell.angle_alpha   90.00
_cell.angle_beta   90.00
_cell.angle_gamma   90.00
#
_symmetry.space_group_name_H-M   'P 1'
#
loop_
_entity.id
_entity.type
_entity.pdbx_description
1 polymer ?
#
loop_
_entity_poly.entity_id
_entity_poly.type
_entity_poly.pdbx_seq_one_letter_code
_entity_poly.pdbx_strand_id
1 'polypeptide(L)'
;MRTAWTVSHTLFTTIGGIVGWFLGGADGFLLALVTLVAIDYATGVIAAFATGELSSSVGFRGIARKVMIFALVGLANILDVHVLGEGGVLRTATIFFYLANEGLSIVENAARIGLPVPDKLRDALATITQHPARGRHAYTGPPVNDPAGDPPPTPPGDSDSPESTQPPRSSAGGFLAPENTPKETP
;
A
#
# COMPACT_ATOMS: atom_id res chain seq x y z
N MET A 1 -21.24 -37.25 26.78
CA MET A 1 -19.84 -36.80 26.55
C MET A 1 -19.27 -37.32 25.23
N ARG A 2 -19.25 -38.65 24.97
CA ARG A 2 -18.71 -39.20 23.70
C ARG A 2 -19.44 -38.72 22.44
N THR A 3 -20.77 -38.59 22.49
CA THR A 3 -21.57 -38.11 21.35
C THR A 3 -21.25 -36.67 20.93
N ALA A 4 -21.11 -35.74 21.89
CA ALA A 4 -20.73 -34.36 21.60
C ALA A 4 -19.33 -34.27 20.98
N TRP A 5 -18.37 -35.02 21.52
CA TRP A 5 -17.01 -35.13 20.98
C TRP A 5 -17.00 -35.65 19.54
N THR A 6 -17.74 -36.73 19.27
CA THR A 6 -17.84 -37.31 17.93
C THR A 6 -18.48 -36.33 16.94
N VAL A 7 -19.57 -35.67 17.34
CA VAL A 7 -20.23 -34.66 16.48
C VAL A 7 -19.26 -33.53 16.13
N SER A 8 -18.48 -33.01 17.09
CA SER A 8 -17.47 -31.98 16.81
C SER A 8 -16.40 -32.45 15.81
N HIS A 9 -15.89 -33.68 15.95
CA HIS A 9 -14.89 -34.23 15.02
C HIS A 9 -15.46 -34.43 13.62
N THR A 10 -16.68 -34.94 13.53
CA THR A 10 -17.38 -35.13 12.26
C THR A 10 -17.57 -33.79 11.56
N LEU A 11 -18.02 -32.75 12.27
CA LEU A 11 -18.17 -31.41 11.70
C LEU A 11 -16.84 -30.86 11.19
N PHE A 12 -15.78 -30.97 11.99
CA PHE A 12 -14.44 -30.49 11.59
C PHE A 12 -13.92 -31.24 10.36
N THR A 13 -14.11 -32.55 10.31
CA THR A 13 -13.71 -33.39 9.18
C THR A 13 -14.47 -33.03 7.92
N THR A 14 -15.79 -32.84 8.00
CA THR A 14 -16.62 -32.47 6.85
C THR A 14 -16.24 -31.09 6.32
N ILE A 15 -16.07 -30.10 7.20
CA ILE A 15 -15.65 -28.75 6.81
C ILE A 15 -14.24 -28.80 6.20
N GLY A 16 -13.31 -29.51 6.83
CA GLY A 16 -11.96 -29.70 6.31
C GLY A 16 -11.94 -30.37 4.94
N GLY A 17 -12.82 -31.34 4.70
CA GLY A 17 -12.99 -31.97 3.40
C GLY A 17 -13.48 -31.01 2.31
N ILE A 18 -14.49 -30.19 2.61
CA ILE A 18 -15.01 -29.18 1.68
C ILE A 18 -13.95 -28.11 1.38
N VAL A 19 -13.29 -27.61 2.42
CA VAL A 19 -12.21 -26.61 2.27
C VAL A 19 -11.03 -27.20 1.50
N GLY A 20 -10.63 -28.43 1.82
CA GLY A 20 -9.55 -29.12 1.13
C GLY A 20 -9.85 -29.32 -0.36
N TRP A 21 -11.08 -29.70 -0.71
CA TRP A 21 -11.52 -29.77 -2.11
C TRP A 21 -11.47 -28.39 -2.79
N PHE A 22 -12.02 -27.36 -2.15
CA PHE A 22 -12.05 -26.00 -2.70
C PHE A 22 -10.65 -25.44 -2.95
N LEU A 23 -9.71 -25.68 -2.03
CA LEU A 23 -8.32 -25.23 -2.13
C LEU A 23 -7.46 -26.09 -3.08
N GLY A 24 -7.99 -27.16 -3.66
CA GLY A 24 -7.25 -28.00 -4.61
C GLY A 24 -6.33 -29.04 -3.96
N GLY A 25 -6.66 -29.48 -2.74
CA GLY A 25 -5.91 -30.48 -1.99
C GLY A 25 -4.81 -29.90 -1.08
N ALA A 26 -4.31 -30.75 -0.18
CA ALA A 26 -3.30 -30.41 0.82
C ALA A 26 -1.89 -30.83 0.39
N ASP A 27 -1.40 -30.24 -0.71
CA ASP A 27 -0.04 -30.46 -1.20
C ASP A 27 1.00 -29.58 -0.48
N GLY A 28 2.28 -29.78 -0.82
CA GLY A 28 3.39 -29.06 -0.19
C GLY A 28 3.30 -27.54 -0.33
N PHE A 29 2.78 -27.03 -1.46
CA PHE A 29 2.61 -25.59 -1.67
C PHE A 29 1.56 -25.00 -0.75
N LEU A 30 0.39 -25.62 -0.64
CA LEU A 30 -0.65 -25.15 0.27
C LEU A 30 -0.21 -25.25 1.74
N LEU A 31 0.48 -26.34 2.12
CA LEU A 31 1.03 -26.50 3.46
C LEU A 31 2.07 -25.42 3.79
N ALA A 32 2.93 -25.06 2.84
CA ALA A 32 3.87 -23.97 3.00
C ALA A 32 3.14 -22.63 3.24
N LEU A 33 2.09 -22.34 2.47
CA LEU A 33 1.31 -21.11 2.64
C LEU A 33 0.62 -21.06 3.99
N VAL A 34 -0.04 -22.14 4.42
CA VAL A 34 -0.67 -22.22 5.74
C VAL A 34 0.35 -21.98 6.86
N THR A 35 1.52 -22.61 6.74
CA THR A 35 2.60 -22.44 7.72
C THR A 35 3.09 -21.00 7.76
N LEU A 36 3.31 -20.37 6.60
CA LEU A 36 3.81 -19.00 6.53
C LEU A 36 2.78 -17.99 7.07
N VAL A 37 1.50 -18.16 6.74
CA VAL A 37 0.39 -17.37 7.30
C VAL A 37 0.31 -17.51 8.82
N ALA A 38 0.50 -18.71 9.35
CA ALA A 38 0.49 -18.95 10.79
C ALA A 38 1.69 -18.28 11.49
N ILE A 39 2.88 -18.36 10.90
CA ILE A 39 4.08 -17.67 11.40
C ILE A 39 3.88 -16.15 11.34
N ASP A 40 3.36 -15.62 10.23
CA ASP A 40 3.08 -14.19 10.11
C ASP A 40 2.13 -13.71 11.20
N TYR A 41 1.01 -14.40 11.40
CA TYR A 41 0.08 -14.03 12.47
C TYR A 41 0.74 -14.08 13.86
N ALA A 42 1.50 -15.13 14.16
CA ALA A 42 2.22 -15.24 15.43
C ALA A 42 3.25 -14.10 15.62
N THR A 43 4.04 -13.80 14.59
CA THR A 43 5.03 -12.71 14.62
C THR A 43 4.36 -11.34 14.74
N GLY A 44 3.22 -11.12 14.08
CA GLY A 44 2.44 -9.90 14.19
C GLY A 44 1.87 -9.70 15.60
N VAL A 45 1.40 -10.77 16.24
CA VAL A 45 0.95 -10.73 17.65
C VAL A 45 2.11 -10.41 18.60
N ILE A 46 3.27 -11.05 18.40
CA ILE A 46 4.48 -10.77 19.20
C ILE A 46 4.91 -9.32 19.02
N ALA A 47 4.95 -8.82 17.78
CA ALA A 47 5.32 -7.45 17.47
C ALA A 47 4.36 -6.45 18.11
N ALA A 48 3.04 -6.65 17.98
CA ALA A 48 2.03 -5.79 18.58
C ALA A 48 2.11 -5.77 20.12
N PHE A 49 2.44 -6.92 20.75
CA PHE A 49 2.67 -6.98 22.19
C PHE A 49 3.95 -6.22 22.59
N ALA A 50 5.03 -6.39 21.85
CA ALA A 50 6.31 -5.72 22.12
C ALA A 50 6.25 -4.20 21.93
N THR A 51 5.44 -3.70 20.99
CA THR A 51 5.26 -2.27 20.75
C THR A 51 4.12 -1.64 21.58
N GLY A 52 3.34 -2.44 22.30
CA GLY A 52 2.19 -1.98 23.08
C GLY A 52 0.96 -1.60 22.23
N GLU A 53 0.95 -1.91 20.93
CA GLU A 53 -0.11 -1.57 19.98
C GLU A 53 -1.17 -2.68 19.83
N LEU A 54 -1.74 -3.12 20.94
CA LEU A 54 -2.76 -4.17 20.94
C LEU A 54 -4.14 -3.59 20.61
N SER A 55 -4.44 -3.49 19.32
CA SER A 55 -5.76 -3.13 18.83
C SER A 55 -6.49 -4.33 18.23
N SER A 56 -7.64 -4.68 18.81
CA SER A 56 -8.49 -5.78 18.33
C SER A 56 -9.05 -5.53 16.93
N SER A 57 -9.28 -4.26 16.55
CA SER A 57 -9.71 -3.91 15.19
C SER A 57 -8.61 -4.16 14.15
N VAL A 58 -7.34 -3.94 14.52
CA VAL A 58 -6.18 -4.26 13.68
C VAL A 58 -6.02 -5.78 13.55
N GLY A 59 -6.15 -6.51 14.66
CA GLY A 59 -6.10 -7.98 14.65
C GLY A 59 -7.20 -8.62 13.79
N PHE A 60 -8.44 -8.13 13.90
CA PHE A 60 -9.55 -8.61 13.08
C PHE A 60 -9.30 -8.35 11.58
N ARG A 61 -8.82 -7.15 11.23
CA ARG A 61 -8.47 -6.82 9.84
C ARG A 61 -7.33 -7.70 9.32
N GLY A 62 -6.38 -8.06 10.19
CA GLY A 62 -5.36 -9.06 9.91
C GLY A 62 -5.99 -10.40 9.52
N ILE A 63 -6.79 -11.00 10.41
CA ILE A 63 -7.43 -12.31 10.17
C ILE A 63 -8.28 -12.28 8.89
N ALA A 64 -9.08 -11.23 8.67
CA ALA A 64 -9.89 -11.09 7.46
C ALA A 64 -9.04 -11.12 6.19
N ARG A 65 -7.87 -10.46 6.19
CA ARG A 65 -6.92 -10.51 5.06
C ARG A 65 -6.42 -11.93 4.82
N LYS A 66 -6.07 -12.68 5.88
CA LYS A 66 -5.60 -14.06 5.76
C LYS A 66 -6.70 -15.00 5.22
N VAL A 67 -7.95 -14.81 5.62
CA VAL A 67 -9.09 -15.55 5.05
C VAL A 67 -9.25 -15.27 3.55
N MET A 68 -9.09 -14.00 3.14
CA MET A 68 -9.14 -13.62 1.72
C MET A 68 -8.06 -14.29 0.88
N ILE A 69 -6.87 -14.55 1.43
CA ILE A 69 -5.80 -15.29 0.74
C ILE A 69 -6.28 -16.68 0.35
N PHE A 70 -6.84 -17.44 1.30
CA PHE A 70 -7.35 -18.79 1.02
C PHE A 70 -8.55 -18.78 0.08
N ALA A 71 -9.42 -17.76 0.17
CA ALA A 71 -10.52 -17.60 -0.78
C ALA A 71 -10.02 -17.42 -2.22
N LEU A 72 -8.96 -16.62 -2.42
CA LEU A 72 -8.36 -16.38 -3.73
C LEU A 72 -7.60 -17.60 -4.25
N VAL A 73 -6.92 -18.36 -3.38
CA VAL A 73 -6.30 -19.64 -3.76
C VAL A 73 -7.35 -20.65 -4.23
N GLY A 74 -8.47 -20.78 -3.51
CA GLY A 74 -9.56 -21.67 -3.93
C GLY A 74 -10.25 -21.19 -5.21
N LEU A 75 -10.42 -19.89 -5.40
CA LEU A 75 -10.89 -19.33 -6.67
C LEU A 75 -9.94 -19.69 -7.82
N ALA A 76 -8.64 -19.51 -7.64
CA ALA A 76 -7.64 -19.88 -8.64
C ALA A 76 -7.67 -21.39 -8.97
N ASN A 77 -7.85 -22.25 -7.96
CA ASN A 77 -8.04 -23.69 -8.16
C ASN A 77 -9.29 -24.00 -8.99
N ILE A 78 -10.42 -23.36 -8.70
CA ILE A 78 -11.66 -23.55 -9.47
C ILE A 78 -11.46 -23.13 -10.93
N LEU A 79 -10.75 -22.03 -11.17
CA LEU A 79 -10.41 -21.56 -12.52
C LEU A 79 -9.51 -22.54 -13.26
N ASP A 80 -8.45 -23.05 -12.62
CA ASP A 80 -7.57 -24.06 -13.21
C ASP A 80 -8.39 -25.29 -13.65
N VAL A 81 -9.19 -25.84 -12.74
CA VAL A 81 -9.91 -27.10 -12.97
C VAL A 81 -11.09 -26.95 -13.95
N HIS A 82 -11.87 -25.87 -13.85
CA HIS A 82 -13.15 -25.75 -14.57
C HIS A 82 -13.12 -24.82 -15.78
N VAL A 83 -12.14 -23.91 -15.86
CA VAL A 83 -12.06 -22.93 -16.95
C VAL A 83 -10.89 -23.25 -17.89
N LEU A 84 -9.71 -23.49 -17.33
CA LEU A 84 -8.51 -23.75 -18.11
C LEU A 84 -8.38 -25.22 -18.53
N GLY A 85 -8.92 -26.14 -17.74
CA GLY A 85 -8.81 -27.58 -18.00
C GLY A 85 -7.39 -28.13 -17.86
N GLU A 86 -6.44 -27.32 -17.38
CA GLU A 86 -5.08 -27.71 -17.01
C GLU A 86 -4.87 -27.55 -15.51
N GLY A 87 -4.15 -28.51 -14.91
CA GLY A 87 -4.04 -28.61 -13.47
C GLY A 87 -3.04 -27.63 -12.85
N GLY A 88 -3.55 -26.61 -12.16
CA GLY A 88 -2.89 -26.04 -10.98
C GLY A 88 -1.92 -24.87 -11.20
N VAL A 89 -1.79 -24.33 -12.42
CA VAL A 89 -0.86 -23.23 -12.71
C VAL A 89 -1.28 -21.95 -11.98
N LEU A 90 -2.54 -21.52 -12.10
CA LEU A 90 -3.01 -20.29 -11.44
C LEU A 90 -3.02 -20.44 -9.92
N ARG A 91 -3.45 -21.61 -9.42
CA ARG A 91 -3.43 -21.94 -7.99
C ARG A 91 -2.01 -21.83 -7.45
N THR A 92 -1.05 -22.47 -8.11
CA THR A 92 0.35 -22.46 -7.68
C THR A 92 0.94 -21.05 -7.74
N ALA A 93 0.70 -20.30 -8.83
CA ALA A 93 1.15 -18.92 -8.95
C ALA A 93 0.57 -18.01 -7.85
N THR A 94 -0.72 -18.18 -7.54
CA THR A 94 -1.40 -17.45 -6.47
C THR A 94 -0.84 -17.80 -5.09
N ILE A 95 -0.54 -19.08 -4.84
CA ILE A 95 0.13 -19.52 -3.62
C ILE A 95 1.51 -18.87 -3.50
N PHE A 96 2.35 -18.89 -4.54
CA PHE A 96 3.67 -18.25 -4.50
C PHE A 96 3.59 -16.74 -4.31
N PHE A 97 2.62 -16.08 -4.93
CA PHE A 97 2.36 -14.66 -4.71
C PHE A 97 2.08 -14.37 -3.24
N TYR A 98 1.20 -15.15 -2.59
CA TYR A 98 0.90 -14.95 -1.18
C TYR A 98 1.98 -15.44 -0.22
N LEU A 99 2.79 -16.44 -0.59
CA LEU A 99 4.01 -16.79 0.14
C LEU A 99 4.96 -15.60 0.20
N ALA A 100 5.18 -14.90 -0.93
CA ALA A 100 6.01 -13.71 -0.95
C ALA A 100 5.42 -12.59 -0.06
N ASN A 101 4.10 -12.37 -0.11
CA ASN A 101 3.42 -11.35 0.71
C ASN A 101 3.53 -11.63 2.21
N GLU A 102 3.30 -12.87 2.64
CA GLU A 102 3.38 -13.24 4.05
C GLU A 102 4.85 -13.27 4.52
N GLY A 103 5.78 -13.69 3.66
CA GLY A 103 7.22 -13.58 3.94
C GLY A 103 7.66 -12.13 4.16
N LEU A 104 7.15 -11.20 3.36
CA LEU A 104 7.42 -9.77 3.51
C LEU A 104 6.85 -9.21 4.84
N SER A 105 5.64 -9.61 5.19
CA SER A 105 4.98 -9.24 6.45
C SER A 105 5.74 -9.77 7.68
N ILE A 106 6.28 -10.99 7.62
CA ILE A 106 7.17 -11.54 8.67
C ILE A 106 8.42 -10.69 8.84
N VAL A 107 9.07 -10.29 7.73
CA VAL A 107 10.26 -9.44 7.77
C VAL A 107 9.95 -8.08 8.39
N GLU A 108 8.79 -7.51 8.07
CA GLU A 108 8.31 -6.26 8.67
C GLU A 108 8.10 -6.42 10.19
N ASN A 109 7.40 -7.48 10.62
CA ASN A 109 7.19 -7.77 12.04
C ASN A 109 8.51 -8.00 12.79
N ALA A 110 9.46 -8.69 12.17
CA ALA A 110 10.80 -8.88 12.72
C ALA A 110 11.56 -7.55 12.86
N ALA A 111 11.47 -6.66 11.87
CA ALA A 111 12.07 -5.33 11.94
C ALA A 111 11.47 -4.47 13.06
N ARG A 112 10.14 -4.57 13.28
CA ARG A 112 9.42 -3.85 14.35
C ARG A 112 9.91 -4.23 15.76
N ILE A 113 10.30 -5.49 15.97
CA ILE A 113 10.85 -5.96 17.25
C ILE A 113 12.37 -5.83 17.36
N GLY A 114 13.01 -5.15 16.40
CA GLY A 114 14.44 -4.80 16.46
C GLY A 114 15.40 -5.82 15.87
N LEU A 115 14.92 -6.82 15.11
CA LEU A 115 15.86 -7.69 14.38
C LEU A 115 16.57 -6.90 13.27
N PRO A 116 17.88 -7.14 13.06
CA PRO A 116 18.61 -6.52 11.97
C PRO A 116 18.06 -7.04 10.64
N VAL A 117 17.57 -6.13 9.81
CA VAL A 117 17.07 -6.41 8.45
C VAL A 117 17.93 -5.58 7.48
N PRO A 118 18.47 -6.18 6.41
CA PRO A 118 19.31 -5.47 5.46
C PRO A 118 18.64 -4.22 4.89
N ASP A 119 19.40 -3.12 4.73
CA ASP A 119 18.86 -1.82 4.32
C ASP A 119 18.11 -1.87 2.98
N LYS A 120 18.62 -2.66 2.01
CA LYS A 120 17.97 -2.87 0.71
C LYS A 120 16.55 -3.45 0.83
N LEU A 121 16.30 -4.31 1.83
CA LEU A 121 14.97 -4.86 2.10
C LEU A 121 14.08 -3.82 2.79
N ARG A 122 14.65 -3.02 3.71
CA ARG A 122 13.93 -1.92 4.37
C ARG A 122 13.48 -0.84 3.37
N ASP A 123 14.32 -0.48 2.41
CA ASP A 123 14.02 0.52 1.38
C ASP A 123 12.93 0.04 0.41
N ALA A 124 13.01 -1.25 0.02
CA ALA A 124 11.98 -1.87 -0.82
C ALA A 124 10.61 -1.91 -0.11
N LEU A 125 10.60 -2.25 1.18
CA LEU A 125 9.41 -2.22 2.04
C LEU A 125 8.82 -0.81 2.17
N ALA A 126 9.65 0.21 2.43
CA ALA A 126 9.22 1.59 2.60
C ALA A 126 8.51 2.14 1.34
N THR A 127 9.02 1.76 0.15
CA THR A 127 8.45 2.18 -1.14
C THR A 127 7.04 1.63 -1.37
N ILE A 128 6.76 0.38 -0.97
CA ILE A 128 5.45 -0.28 -1.13
C ILE A 128 4.43 0.32 -0.15
N THR A 129 4.84 0.60 1.08
CA THR A 129 3.98 1.19 2.12
C THR A 129 3.61 2.64 1.82
N GLN A 130 4.45 3.39 1.11
CA GLN A 130 4.22 4.81 0.78
C GLN A 130 3.49 5.07 -0.56
N HIS A 131 3.13 4.05 -1.34
CA HIS A 131 2.45 4.21 -2.65
C HIS A 131 1.04 3.58 -2.79
N PRO A 132 0.03 3.92 -1.95
CA PRO A 132 -1.38 3.70 -2.31
C PRO A 132 -2.12 4.99 -2.76
N ALA A 133 -1.49 6.18 -2.76
CA ALA A 133 -2.23 7.45 -2.82
C ALA A 133 -1.68 8.53 -3.79
N ARG A 134 -1.05 8.17 -4.91
CA ARG A 134 -0.79 9.12 -6.01
C ARG A 134 -1.30 8.60 -7.35
N GLY A 135 -2.63 8.59 -7.46
CA GLY A 135 -3.34 8.26 -8.70
C GLY A 135 -4.60 9.12 -8.91
N ARG A 136 -4.68 10.31 -8.31
CA ARG A 136 -5.73 11.30 -8.61
C ARG A 136 -5.11 12.52 -9.28
N HIS A 137 -4.64 12.35 -10.51
CA HIS A 137 -4.91 13.42 -11.47
C HIS A 137 -6.42 13.34 -11.72
N ALA A 138 -7.18 14.21 -11.05
CA ALA A 138 -8.55 14.44 -11.43
C ALA A 138 -8.52 14.80 -12.92
N TYR A 139 -9.08 13.94 -13.77
CA TYR A 139 -9.40 14.33 -15.13
C TYR A 139 -10.41 15.48 -15.01
N THR A 140 -9.91 16.71 -14.99
CA THR A 140 -10.71 17.87 -15.35
C THR A 140 -10.94 17.71 -16.84
N GLY A 141 -12.20 17.54 -17.24
CA GLY A 141 -12.55 17.38 -18.66
C GLY A 141 -12.00 18.51 -19.54
N PRO A 142 -12.19 18.43 -20.87
CA PRO A 142 -11.76 19.49 -21.76
C PRO A 142 -12.28 20.85 -21.27
N PRO A 143 -11.48 21.93 -21.38
CA PRO A 143 -11.85 23.22 -20.83
C PRO A 143 -13.21 23.66 -21.37
N VAL A 144 -14.17 23.81 -20.46
CA VAL A 144 -15.44 24.47 -20.78
C VAL A 144 -15.11 25.96 -20.88
N ASN A 145 -15.15 26.51 -22.09
CA ASN A 145 -15.11 27.95 -22.29
C ASN A 145 -16.42 28.55 -21.77
N ASP A 146 -16.47 28.83 -20.47
CA ASP A 146 -17.53 29.64 -19.86
C ASP A 146 -17.12 31.11 -19.94
N PRO A 147 -17.80 31.96 -20.74
CA PRO A 147 -17.46 33.37 -20.86
C PRO A 147 -17.83 34.21 -19.62
N ALA A 148 -18.39 33.62 -18.57
CA ALA A 148 -18.85 34.32 -17.37
C ALA A 148 -18.34 33.71 -16.05
N GLY A 149 -17.21 32.99 -16.07
CA GLY A 149 -16.59 32.46 -14.85
C GLY A 149 -15.77 33.52 -14.11
N ASP A 150 -16.05 33.70 -12.82
CA ASP A 150 -15.22 34.50 -11.91
C ASP A 150 -13.75 34.08 -12.03
N PRO A 151 -12.80 35.04 -11.97
CA PRO A 151 -11.39 34.72 -12.06
C PRO A 151 -10.99 33.72 -10.97
N PRO A 152 -10.07 32.78 -11.26
CA PRO A 152 -9.66 31.78 -10.30
C PRO A 152 -9.16 32.44 -9.01
N PRO A 153 -9.45 31.88 -7.83
CA PRO A 153 -9.02 32.47 -6.57
C PRO A 153 -7.50 32.57 -6.54
N THR A 154 -6.99 33.74 -6.16
CA THR A 154 -5.56 33.96 -5.98
C THR A 154 -5.02 32.99 -4.92
N PRO A 155 -3.85 32.35 -5.16
CA PRO A 155 -3.25 31.47 -4.18
C PRO A 155 -2.99 32.21 -2.85
N PRO A 156 -3.10 31.53 -1.69
CA PRO A 156 -2.71 32.13 -0.42
C PRO A 156 -1.24 32.55 -0.48
N GLY A 157 -0.94 33.80 -0.13
CA GLY A 157 0.43 34.29 -0.06
C GLY A 157 1.20 33.58 1.06
N ASP A 158 2.37 33.04 0.74
CA ASP A 158 3.29 32.41 1.70
C ASP A 158 3.74 33.46 2.74
N SER A 159 3.13 33.44 3.93
CA SER A 159 3.47 34.36 5.03
C SER A 159 4.71 33.96 5.83
N ASP A 160 5.46 32.94 5.41
CA ASP A 160 6.63 32.41 6.14
C ASP A 160 7.93 32.49 5.32
N SER A 161 8.19 33.63 4.69
CA SER A 161 9.54 33.96 4.21
C SER A 161 10.24 34.85 5.26
N PRO A 162 11.37 34.44 5.85
CA PRO A 162 12.10 35.30 6.79
C PRO A 162 12.64 36.52 6.06
N GLU A 163 12.19 37.69 6.51
CA GLU A 163 12.54 39.02 6.04
C GLU A 163 14.07 39.21 6.04
N SER A 164 14.68 39.14 4.85
CA SER A 164 16.08 39.49 4.68
C SER A 164 16.24 41.00 4.81
N THR A 165 16.82 41.42 5.91
CA THR A 165 17.18 42.80 6.24
C THR A 165 18.11 43.38 5.16
N GLN A 166 17.60 44.26 4.31
CA GLN A 166 18.42 45.16 3.50
C GLN A 166 18.50 46.52 4.19
N PRO A 167 19.70 47.12 4.33
CA PRO A 167 19.84 48.42 4.97
C PRO A 167 19.34 49.55 4.05
N PRO A 168 18.90 50.69 4.61
CA PRO A 168 18.22 51.75 3.86
C PRO A 168 19.18 52.48 2.90
N ARG A 169 18.74 52.67 1.64
CA ARG A 169 19.45 53.51 0.67
C ARG A 169 19.18 54.99 0.94
N SER A 170 20.27 55.71 1.19
CA SER A 170 20.35 57.16 1.38
C SER A 170 20.11 57.94 0.09
N SER A 171 19.54 59.14 0.27
CA SER A 171 19.11 60.19 -0.64
C SER A 171 20.17 60.83 -1.56
N ALA A 172 19.75 61.22 -2.78
CA ALA A 172 20.11 62.41 -3.59
C ALA A 172 19.60 62.16 -5.04
N GLY A 173 19.00 63.06 -5.83
CA GLY A 173 18.85 64.51 -5.80
C GLY A 173 19.12 65.06 -7.21
N GLY A 174 18.09 65.64 -7.87
CA GLY A 174 18.19 66.58 -9.01
C GLY A 174 18.56 66.00 -10.40
N PHE A 175 18.36 66.67 -11.54
CA PHE A 175 17.69 67.91 -11.93
C PHE A 175 17.86 68.03 -13.47
N LEU A 176 16.80 68.40 -14.19
CA LEU A 176 16.70 69.01 -15.53
C LEU A 176 17.23 68.35 -16.84
N ALA A 177 16.42 68.59 -17.88
CA ALA A 177 16.56 68.38 -19.33
C ALA A 177 17.47 69.47 -19.98
N PRO A 178 17.53 69.72 -21.33
CA PRO A 178 16.92 69.07 -22.51
C PRO A 178 17.86 68.96 -23.76
N GLU A 179 17.30 68.60 -24.93
CA GLU A 179 17.49 69.29 -26.25
C GLU A 179 17.98 68.49 -27.48
N ASN A 180 17.03 68.31 -28.42
CA ASN A 180 17.02 68.38 -29.90
C ASN A 180 18.21 68.00 -30.82
N THR A 181 17.99 66.92 -31.58
CA THR A 181 18.05 66.73 -33.08
C THR A 181 19.35 67.06 -33.87
N PRO A 182 19.42 66.80 -35.21
CA PRO A 182 20.18 65.68 -35.81
C PRO A 182 21.27 66.14 -36.82
N LYS A 183 22.11 65.23 -37.36
CA LYS A 183 22.50 65.13 -38.80
C LYS A 183 23.77 64.30 -39.10
N GLU A 184 23.65 63.60 -40.23
CA GLU A 184 24.62 63.38 -41.32
C GLU A 184 25.79 62.39 -41.16
N THR A 185 25.61 61.27 -41.87
CA THR A 185 26.62 60.46 -42.56
C THR A 185 27.57 61.27 -43.45
N PRO A 186 28.78 60.76 -43.66
CA PRO A 186 29.45 60.75 -44.96
C PRO A 186 29.23 59.41 -45.69
#